data_AF-A0A3M1E1T9-F1
#
_entry.id   AF-A0A3M1E1T9-F1
#
_cell.length_a   1.000
_cell.length_b   1.000
_cell.length_c   1.000
_cell.angle_alpha   90.00
_cell.angle_beta   90.00
_cell.angle_gamma   90.00
#
_symmetry.space_group_name_H-M   'P 1'
#
loop_
_entity.id
_entity.type
_entity.pdbx_description
1 polymer ?
#
loop_
_entity_poly.entity_id
_entity_poly.type
_entity_poly.pdbx_seq_one_letter_code
_entity_poly.pdbx_strand_id
1 'polypeptide(L)'
;MPEGNLRTIPEDDHLWVQGLRACGLWVAPDPWSDQERGVLTRAVERMAEAFGGPGKMRRALGGVLLIKQRCGDGGALAFWPRPPWMSVRIGEALLHQQPEWLGEVAVVHELAHIWD
;
A
#
# COMPACT_ATOMS: atom_id res chain seq x y z
N MET A 1 35.19 -12.82 -8.36
CA MET A 1 33.82 -12.88 -7.79
C MET A 1 33.56 -11.52 -7.15
N PRO A 2 32.72 -10.63 -7.71
CA PRO A 2 32.38 -9.41 -6.99
C PRO A 2 31.18 -9.69 -6.08
N GLU A 3 31.40 -9.49 -4.79
CA GLU A 3 30.39 -9.48 -3.74
C GLU A 3 29.45 -8.30 -3.97
N GLY A 4 28.27 -8.59 -4.51
CA GLY A 4 27.23 -7.60 -4.77
C GLY A 4 26.61 -7.11 -3.48
N ASN A 5 27.20 -6.04 -2.94
CA ASN A 5 26.61 -5.01 -2.08
C ASN A 5 25.13 -5.23 -1.75
N LEU A 6 24.86 -5.94 -0.65
CA LEU A 6 23.57 -5.92 0.04
C LEU A 6 23.36 -4.50 0.53
N ARG A 7 22.78 -3.65 -0.33
CA ARG A 7 22.31 -2.33 0.06
C ARG A 7 21.43 -2.53 1.29
N THR A 8 21.91 -2.06 2.43
CA THR A 8 21.11 -1.90 3.65
C THR A 8 19.87 -1.12 3.25
N ILE A 9 18.73 -1.81 3.19
CA ILE A 9 17.43 -1.15 3.08
C ILE A 9 17.34 -0.27 4.34
N PRO A 10 17.10 1.04 4.22
CA PRO A 10 16.98 1.93 5.38
C PRO A 10 16.01 1.33 6.41
N GLU A 11 16.31 1.42 7.70
CA GLU A 11 15.42 0.88 8.75
C GLU A 11 14.01 1.50 8.66
N ASP A 12 13.93 2.77 8.28
CA ASP A 12 12.66 3.47 8.02
C ASP A 12 11.86 2.79 6.91
N ASP A 13 12.51 2.42 5.80
CA ASP A 13 11.90 1.68 4.68
C ASP A 13 11.34 0.32 5.14
N HIS A 14 11.93 -0.27 6.17
CA HIS A 14 11.49 -1.54 6.72
C HIS A 14 10.30 -1.36 7.67
N LEU A 15 10.28 -0.31 8.49
CA LEU A 15 9.22 -0.08 9.49
C LEU A 15 7.86 0.24 8.86
N TRP A 16 7.81 1.11 7.85
CA TRP A 16 6.53 1.44 7.21
C TRP A 16 5.95 0.23 6.48
N VAL A 17 6.79 -0.54 5.76
CA VAL A 17 6.37 -1.79 5.10
C VAL A 17 5.89 -2.82 6.13
N GLN A 18 6.54 -2.93 7.29
CA GLN A 18 6.08 -3.79 8.37
C GLN A 18 4.71 -3.38 8.92
N GLY A 19 4.47 -2.07 9.10
CA GLY A 19 3.18 -1.53 9.51
C GLY A 19 2.08 -1.92 8.54
N LEU A 20 2.31 -1.73 7.23
CA LEU A 20 1.35 -2.11 6.19
C LEU A 20 1.14 -3.64 6.13
N ARG A 21 2.18 -4.44 6.34
CA ARG A 21 2.07 -5.91 6.42
C ARG A 21 1.23 -6.36 7.62
N ALA A 22 1.27 -5.65 8.74
CA ALA A 22 0.41 -5.94 9.89
C ALA A 22 -1.08 -5.80 9.55
N CYS A 23 -1.42 -4.94 8.58
CA CYS A 23 -2.77 -4.76 8.02
C CYS A 23 -3.09 -5.71 6.85
N GLY A 24 -2.17 -6.61 6.47
CA GLY A 24 -2.36 -7.54 5.34
C GLY A 24 -1.99 -6.96 3.97
N LEU A 25 -1.25 -5.85 3.94
CA LEU A 25 -0.82 -5.19 2.71
C LEU A 25 0.67 -5.49 2.45
N TRP A 26 0.98 -5.82 1.21
CA TRP A 26 2.33 -5.97 0.69
C TRP A 26 2.61 -4.75 -0.19
N VAL A 27 3.86 -4.31 -0.25
CA VAL A 27 4.22 -3.17 -1.10
C VAL A 27 5.26 -3.62 -2.11
N ALA A 28 5.01 -3.30 -3.38
CA ALA A 28 5.98 -3.53 -4.45
C ALA A 28 7.24 -2.66 -4.22
N PRO A 29 8.43 -3.14 -4.61
CA PRO A 29 9.71 -2.45 -4.39
C PRO A 29 9.92 -1.28 -5.37
N ASP A 30 8.95 -0.36 -5.41
CA ASP A 30 9.02 0.88 -6.17
C ASP A 30 9.62 2.02 -5.34
N PRO A 31 10.19 3.07 -5.96
CA PRO A 31 10.67 4.24 -5.24
C PRO A 31 9.48 5.09 -4.75
N TRP A 32 9.05 4.83 -3.52
CA TRP A 32 8.07 5.63 -2.79
C TRP A 32 8.76 6.82 -2.12
N SER A 33 8.26 8.04 -2.33
CA SER A 33 8.71 9.24 -1.63
C SER A 33 8.18 9.25 -0.19
N ASP A 34 8.81 10.02 0.71
CA ASP A 34 8.36 10.12 2.10
C ASP A 34 6.93 10.68 2.22
N GLN A 35 6.54 11.58 1.32
CA GLN A 35 5.17 12.08 1.23
C GLN A 35 4.20 10.95 0.88
N GLU A 36 4.49 10.16 -0.15
CA GLU A 36 3.64 9.06 -0.59
C GLU A 36 3.50 7.98 0.50
N ARG A 37 4.61 7.66 1.19
CA ARG A 37 4.62 6.75 2.35
C ARG A 37 3.72 7.29 3.46
N GLY A 38 3.77 8.60 3.72
CA GLY A 38 2.90 9.27 4.69
C GLY A 38 1.42 9.16 4.34
N VAL A 39 1.05 9.47 3.09
CA VAL A 39 -0.32 9.35 2.58
C VAL A 39 -0.84 7.92 2.72
N LEU A 40 -0.07 6.93 2.26
CA LEU A 40 -0.42 5.52 2.37
C LEU A 40 -0.60 5.08 3.82
N THR A 41 0.33 5.44 4.69
CA THR A 41 0.32 5.03 6.09
C THR A 41 -0.92 5.55 6.79
N ARG A 42 -1.23 6.85 6.65
CA ARG A 42 -2.42 7.46 7.28
C ARG A 42 -3.73 6.91 6.72
N ALA A 43 -3.80 6.67 5.41
CA ALA A 43 -4.95 6.04 4.78
C ALA A 43 -5.21 4.64 5.35
N VAL A 44 -4.16 3.83 5.47
CA VAL A 44 -4.24 2.46 5.98
C VAL A 44 -4.54 2.42 7.47
N GLU A 45 -3.99 3.34 8.27
CA GLU A 45 -4.31 3.47 9.69
C GLU A 45 -5.81 3.76 9.89
N ARG A 46 -6.36 4.75 9.18
CA ARG A 46 -7.80 5.07 9.23
C ARG A 46 -8.67 3.91 8.80
N MET A 47 -8.29 3.21 7.73
CA MET A 47 -9.01 2.02 7.29
C MET A 47 -8.93 0.92 8.36
N ALA A 48 -7.75 0.67 8.93
CA ALA A 48 -7.58 -0.31 10.00
C ALA A 48 -8.45 0.01 11.22
N GLU A 49 -8.55 1.29 11.62
CA GLU A 49 -9.46 1.75 12.67
C GLU A 49 -10.92 1.41 12.35
N ALA A 50 -11.37 1.66 11.11
CA ALA A 50 -12.72 1.31 10.67
C ALA A 50 -13.00 -0.20 10.71
N PHE A 51 -11.99 -1.04 10.44
CA PHE A 51 -12.07 -2.50 10.61
C PHE A 51 -12.00 -2.96 12.07
N GLY A 52 -11.74 -2.06 13.02
CA GLY A 52 -11.52 -2.38 14.44
C GLY A 52 -10.13 -2.93 14.76
N GLY A 53 -9.13 -2.54 13.96
CA GLY A 53 -7.70 -2.74 14.17
C GLY A 53 -6.99 -3.49 13.02
N PRO A 54 -5.64 -3.37 12.93
CA PRO A 54 -4.82 -4.00 11.88
C PRO A 54 -5.05 -5.50 11.71
N GLY A 55 -5.19 -6.25 12.81
CA GLY A 55 -5.42 -7.69 12.76
C GLY A 55 -6.77 -8.10 12.18
N LYS A 56 -7.82 -7.27 12.34
CA LYS A 56 -9.12 -7.50 11.70
C LYS A 56 -9.05 -7.16 10.21
N MET A 57 -8.43 -6.04 9.86
CA MET A 57 -8.16 -5.66 8.47
C MET A 57 -7.35 -6.75 7.73
N ARG A 58 -6.29 -7.28 8.34
CA ARG A 58 -5.50 -8.36 7.75
C ARG A 58 -6.31 -9.62 7.48
N ARG A 59 -7.21 -9.99 8.40
CA ARG A 59 -8.11 -11.13 8.20
C ARG A 59 -9.11 -10.89 7.09
N ALA A 60 -9.57 -9.65 6.92
CA ALA A 60 -10.48 -9.26 5.86
C ALA A 60 -9.79 -9.26 4.47
N LEU A 61 -8.58 -8.71 4.37
CA LEU A 61 -7.91 -8.50 3.08
C LEU A 61 -7.05 -9.69 2.61
N GLY A 62 -6.55 -10.55 3.51
CA GLY A 62 -5.91 -11.82 3.16
C GLY A 62 -4.57 -11.75 2.40
N GLY A 63 -4.06 -10.54 2.10
CA GLY A 63 -2.80 -10.33 1.35
C GLY A 63 -3.02 -9.61 0.03
N VAL A 64 -2.93 -8.28 0.06
CA VAL A 64 -3.09 -7.38 -1.11
C VAL A 64 -1.77 -6.74 -1.45
N LEU A 65 -1.38 -6.72 -2.72
CA LEU A 65 -0.17 -6.03 -3.17
C LEU A 65 -0.48 -4.61 -3.64
N LEU A 66 0.16 -3.63 -3.01
CA LEU A 66 0.17 -2.24 -3.45
C LEU A 66 1.27 -2.02 -4.49
N ILE A 67 0.88 -1.45 -5.63
CA ILE A 67 1.77 -1.14 -6.75
C ILE A 67 1.65 0.34 -7.06
N LYS A 68 2.77 1.03 -7.19
CA LYS A 68 2.80 2.42 -7.63
C LYS A 68 2.69 2.47 -9.16
N GLN A 69 1.86 3.36 -9.69
CA GLN A 69 1.81 3.64 -11.12
C GLN A 69 2.25 5.08 -11.41
N ARG A 70 3.21 5.22 -12.32
CA ARG A 70 3.72 6.53 -12.78
C ARG A 70 2.71 7.36 -13.56
N CYS A 71 1.68 6.73 -14.14
CA CYS A 71 0.66 7.39 -14.93
C CYS A 71 -0.69 6.69 -14.79
N GLY A 72 -1.77 7.45 -15.00
CA GLY A 72 -3.15 6.98 -14.87
C GLY A 72 -3.73 7.17 -13.46
N ASP A 73 -5.00 6.79 -13.32
CA ASP A 73 -5.72 6.77 -12.05
C ASP A 73 -5.38 5.52 -11.22
N GLY A 74 -6.07 5.32 -10.11
CA GLY A 74 -6.01 4.10 -9.30
C GLY A 74 -6.84 2.98 -9.92
N GLY A 75 -6.55 1.73 -9.53
CA GLY A 75 -7.39 0.61 -9.90
C GLY A 75 -7.06 -0.68 -9.15
N ALA A 76 -8.10 -1.39 -8.77
CA ALA A 76 -8.01 -2.71 -8.15
C ALA A 76 -8.04 -3.83 -9.22
N LEU A 77 -7.14 -4.82 -9.09
CA LEU A 77 -7.00 -5.96 -9.99
C LEU A 77 -6.92 -7.25 -9.17
N ALA A 78 -7.86 -8.17 -9.36
CA ALA A 78 -7.81 -9.52 -8.79
C ALA A 78 -7.10 -10.49 -9.74
N PHE A 79 -6.14 -11.27 -9.25
CA PHE A 79 -5.44 -12.30 -10.01
C PHE A 79 -5.45 -13.63 -9.24
N TRP A 80 -6.13 -14.64 -9.81
CA TRP A 80 -6.11 -16.02 -9.33
C TRP A 80 -5.07 -16.84 -10.14
N PRO A 81 -4.26 -17.78 -9.57
CA PRO A 81 -4.47 -18.52 -8.32
C PRO A 81 -3.32 -18.48 -7.29
N ARG A 82 -2.37 -17.51 -7.31
CA ARG A 82 -1.27 -17.45 -6.32
C ARG A 82 -1.24 -16.10 -5.59
N PRO A 83 -0.97 -16.08 -4.27
CA PRO A 83 -0.81 -14.84 -3.54
C PRO A 83 0.34 -14.00 -4.09
N PRO A 84 0.25 -12.66 -4.07
CA PRO A 84 -0.92 -11.87 -3.64
C PRO A 84 -2.12 -12.09 -4.57
N TRP A 85 -3.27 -12.44 -4.00
CA TRP A 85 -4.47 -12.83 -4.75
C TRP A 85 -5.13 -11.62 -5.43
N MET A 86 -4.77 -10.43 -4.94
CA MET A 86 -5.27 -9.14 -5.38
C MET A 86 -4.14 -8.12 -5.35
N SER A 87 -4.16 -7.20 -6.31
CA SER A 87 -3.27 -6.05 -6.35
C SER A 87 -4.09 -4.78 -6.47
N VAL A 88 -3.69 -3.75 -5.73
CA VAL A 88 -4.21 -2.39 -5.89
C VAL A 88 -3.10 -1.56 -6.50
N ARG A 89 -3.42 -0.93 -7.62
CA ARG A 89 -2.54 0.01 -8.28
C ARG A 89 -2.96 1.42 -7.92
N ILE A 90 -1.99 2.24 -7.54
CA ILE A 90 -2.23 3.62 -7.11
C ILE A 90 -1.44 4.54 -8.01
N GLY A 91 -2.14 5.36 -8.78
CA GLY A 91 -1.53 6.38 -9.63
C GLY A 91 -0.83 7.47 -8.80
N GLU A 92 0.34 7.92 -9.24
CA GLU A 92 1.09 9.03 -8.61
C GLU A 92 0.25 10.31 -8.48
N ALA A 93 -0.64 10.57 -9.45
CA ALA A 93 -1.52 11.72 -9.41
C ALA A 93 -2.49 11.69 -8.21
N LEU A 94 -2.91 10.49 -7.76
CA LEU A 94 -3.74 10.33 -6.57
C LEU A 94 -2.95 10.62 -5.28
N LEU A 95 -1.67 10.24 -5.24
CA LEU A 95 -0.83 10.43 -4.05
C LEU A 95 -0.38 11.88 -3.85
N HIS A 96 -0.40 12.70 -4.91
CA HIS A 96 0.06 14.09 -4.88
C HIS A 96 -1.08 15.12 -4.90
N GLN A 97 -2.32 14.70 -4.58
CA GLN A 97 -3.45 15.62 -4.52
C GLN A 97 -3.30 16.68 -3.42
N GLN A 98 -3.90 17.85 -3.65
CA GLN A 98 -4.00 18.92 -2.68
C GLN A 98 -5.47 19.31 -2.48
N PRO A 99 -5.97 19.35 -1.23
CA PRO A 99 -5.27 19.00 0.01
C PRO A 99 -4.93 17.49 0.12
N GLU A 100 -3.85 17.18 0.84
CA GLU A 100 -3.27 15.83 0.95
C GLU A 100 -4.26 14.75 1.39
N TRP A 101 -5.27 15.11 2.21
CA TRP A 101 -6.31 14.17 2.65
C TRP A 101 -7.14 13.59 1.50
N LEU A 102 -7.21 14.25 0.34
CA LEU A 102 -7.89 13.71 -0.84
C LEU A 102 -7.15 12.48 -1.39
N GLY A 103 -5.81 12.49 -1.35
CA GLY A 103 -5.00 11.33 -1.73
C GLY A 103 -5.22 10.17 -0.77
N GLU A 104 -5.35 10.44 0.53
CA GLU A 104 -5.70 9.41 1.52
C GLU A 104 -7.07 8.77 1.22
N VAL A 105 -8.07 9.59 0.89
CA VAL A 105 -9.41 9.11 0.51
C VAL A 105 -9.36 8.25 -0.75
N ALA A 106 -8.58 8.65 -1.75
CA ALA A 106 -8.39 7.87 -2.97
C ALA A 106 -7.75 6.50 -2.68
N VAL A 107 -6.73 6.45 -1.82
CA VAL A 107 -6.12 5.18 -1.38
C VAL A 107 -7.15 4.30 -0.67
N VAL A 108 -7.93 4.85 0.26
CA VAL A 108 -8.99 4.10 0.95
C VAL A 108 -10.04 3.59 -0.03
N HIS A 109 -10.42 4.40 -1.02
CA HIS A 109 -11.36 4.00 -2.07
C HIS A 109 -10.86 2.79 -2.87
N GLU A 110 -9.61 2.81 -3.32
CA GLU A 110 -9.03 1.70 -4.08
C GLU A 110 -8.89 0.43 -3.23
N LEU A 111 -8.54 0.57 -1.95
CA LEU A 111 -8.50 -0.54 -1.01
C LEU A 111 -9.90 -1.11 -0.71
N ALA A 112 -10.94 -0.27 -0.73
CA ALA A 112 -12.31 -0.71 -0.48
C ALA A 112 -12.84 -1.61 -1.62
N HIS A 113 -12.40 -1.41 -2.86
CA HIS A 113 -12.75 -2.29 -4.00
C HIS A 113 -12.28 -3.74 -3.85
N ILE A 114 -11.31 -4.00 -2.96
CA ILE A 114 -10.83 -5.36 -2.67
C ILE A 114 -11.76 -6.09 -1.69
N TRP A 115 -12.55 -5.34 -0.92
CA TRP A 115 -13.47 -5.91 0.06
C TRP A 115 -14.85 -6.26 -0.52
N ASP A 116 -15.31 -5.52 -1.53
CA ASP A 116 -16.60 -5.75 -2.21
C ASP A 116 -16.60 -7.09 -2.97
#